data_AF-A0AB39T601-F1
#
_entry.id   AF-A0AB39T601-F1
#
_cell.length_a   1.000
_cell.length_b   1.000
_cell.length_c   1.000
_cell.angle_alpha   90.00
_cell.angle_beta   90.00
_cell.angle_gamma   90.00
#
_symmetry.space_group_name_H-M   'P 1'
#
loop_
_entity.id
_entity.type
_entity.pdbx_description
1 polymer ?
#
loop_
_entity_poly.entity_id
_entity_poly.type
_entity_poly.pdbx_seq_one_letter_code
_entity_poly.pdbx_strand_id
1 'polypeptide(L)'
;MPEHEHRPRHADRSHRADWWPHATAPSGPSVPSEPRDPGRPAAPPVPAPGPAPGAGPAPAPGPTASKGSPVVPPVPDRAPDPVDRPRPARMVWSTPGDLQGVHALSVWTEQVPGLGEDAEPFVAHHWETRQGVVAVFDGSGGAGATPAWQRPDGAWHTGAWVASRVARLATDCWFREVAGETEAAGPESLHGYLSWFLANAPQRPSKIGGTMRRQLPTTLAGVHYRVREQDATVELRPLWAGDSRAYVLSPESGLHVLTRDHTRESDALELLRTDPPMTNVVCADREFTVDTQYIASFALPCVLVAATDGYFGYVHTPADFEHLLLSTLRRAHNEYEWGDLLRREVVAYTGDDASLALLAIGHQSFEHLRALYERRFADLTGRHLRDRPRLLDRTARPATGGEAAGDPEDRREAHARVRAWQDQSWQSYRAGYETYLPPASEEYR
;
A
#
# COMPACT_ATOMS: atom_id res chain seq x y z
N MET A 1 -6.13 40.17 -49.95
CA MET A 1 -4.80 40.81 -50.09
C MET A 1 -4.96 42.28 -49.75
N PRO A 2 -4.24 42.83 -48.76
CA PRO A 2 -3.19 42.22 -47.93
C PRO A 2 -3.74 41.86 -46.52
N GLU A 3 -3.48 40.69 -45.93
CA GLU A 3 -2.20 40.15 -45.44
C GLU A 3 -1.48 41.08 -44.48
N HIS A 4 -1.57 40.77 -43.18
CA HIS A 4 -0.41 40.84 -42.30
C HIS A 4 -0.54 39.83 -41.17
N GLU A 5 0.31 38.80 -41.29
CA GLU A 5 0.71 37.86 -40.25
C GLU A 5 1.26 38.61 -39.03
N HIS A 6 0.96 38.13 -37.82
CA HIS A 6 1.98 38.08 -36.77
C HIS A 6 1.75 36.91 -35.80
N ARG A 7 2.74 36.02 -35.81
CA ARG A 7 2.95 34.87 -34.94
C ARG A 7 3.28 35.28 -33.48
N PRO A 8 3.19 34.34 -32.52
CA PRO A 8 3.07 34.62 -31.09
C PRO A 8 4.41 34.86 -30.41
N ARG A 9 4.40 35.60 -29.29
CA ARG A 9 5.56 35.75 -28.41
C ARG A 9 5.63 34.59 -27.41
N HIS A 10 6.72 33.85 -27.51
CA HIS A 10 7.31 33.00 -26.48
C HIS A 10 7.74 33.81 -25.24
N ALA A 11 7.45 33.27 -24.06
CA ALA A 11 8.19 33.38 -22.79
C ALA A 11 7.44 32.48 -21.77
N ASP A 12 8.03 31.69 -20.89
CA ASP A 12 9.41 31.30 -20.65
C ASP A 12 9.35 29.96 -19.89
N ARG A 13 10.27 29.04 -20.23
CA ARG A 13 10.47 27.75 -19.57
C ARG A 13 11.64 27.93 -18.61
N SER A 14 11.44 27.73 -17.31
CA SER A 14 12.51 27.18 -16.46
C SER A 14 11.96 26.67 -15.13
N HIS A 15 11.88 25.34 -15.01
CA HIS A 15 12.39 24.58 -13.87
C HIS A 15 12.35 23.11 -14.28
N ARG A 16 13.43 22.68 -14.97
CA ARG A 16 13.76 21.28 -15.17
C ARG A 16 14.34 20.75 -13.86
N ALA A 17 13.79 19.66 -13.35
CA ALA A 17 14.53 18.75 -12.50
C ALA A 17 15.05 17.63 -13.40
N ASP A 18 16.34 17.68 -13.70
CA ASP A 18 17.05 16.65 -14.45
C ASP A 18 17.28 15.42 -13.55
N TRP A 19 16.63 14.30 -13.86
CA TRP A 19 16.95 12.96 -13.34
C TRP A 19 16.89 11.93 -14.48
N TRP A 20 18.08 11.48 -14.92
CA TRP A 20 18.42 10.33 -15.79
C TRP A 20 17.84 10.33 -17.24
N PRO A 21 18.54 9.75 -18.26
CA PRO A 21 18.24 10.02 -19.66
C PRO A 21 17.02 9.25 -20.15
N HIS A 22 16.31 9.92 -21.07
CA HIS A 22 15.17 9.47 -21.85
C HIS A 22 15.23 7.98 -22.24
N ALA A 23 14.46 7.16 -21.53
CA ALA A 23 14.00 5.88 -22.05
C ALA A 23 12.73 6.15 -22.85
N THR A 24 12.81 6.01 -24.17
CA THR A 24 11.64 5.89 -25.05
C THR A 24 10.88 4.62 -24.67
N ALA A 25 9.58 4.75 -24.41
CA ALA A 25 8.67 3.63 -24.17
C ALA A 25 8.73 2.62 -25.34
N PRO A 26 8.74 1.31 -25.08
CA PRO A 26 8.69 0.32 -26.15
C PRO A 26 7.26 0.18 -26.68
N SER A 27 7.11 0.29 -28.00
CA SER A 27 5.99 -0.30 -28.73
C SER A 27 5.95 -1.81 -28.44
N GLY A 28 4.79 -2.31 -27.99
CA GLY A 28 4.60 -3.69 -27.53
C GLY A 28 5.01 -4.77 -28.56
N PRO A 29 5.42 -5.97 -28.12
CA PRO A 29 5.87 -7.00 -29.03
C PRO A 29 4.70 -7.71 -29.73
N SER A 30 4.70 -7.64 -31.06
CA SER A 30 3.91 -8.50 -31.94
C SER A 30 4.45 -9.94 -31.87
N VAL A 31 3.61 -10.90 -31.52
CA VAL A 31 3.95 -12.33 -31.51
C VAL A 31 3.88 -12.89 -32.94
N PRO A 32 4.94 -13.51 -33.49
CA PRO A 32 4.82 -14.37 -34.66
C PRO A 32 4.67 -15.83 -34.23
N SER A 33 3.65 -16.46 -34.77
CA SER A 33 3.38 -17.90 -34.72
C SER A 33 4.27 -18.71 -35.68
N GLU A 34 4.53 -19.96 -35.28
CA GLU A 34 4.99 -21.15 -36.05
C GLU A 34 6.51 -21.44 -36.20
N PRO A 35 6.95 -22.69 -36.51
CA PRO A 35 6.30 -24.01 -36.41
C PRO A 35 7.10 -25.06 -35.59
N ARG A 36 6.45 -26.20 -35.34
CA ARG A 36 7.07 -27.44 -34.81
C ARG A 36 7.95 -28.10 -35.88
N ASP A 37 9.14 -28.57 -35.50
CA ASP A 37 9.88 -29.61 -36.23
C ASP A 37 10.46 -30.64 -35.25
N PRO A 38 10.34 -31.96 -35.50
CA PRO A 38 10.71 -33.01 -34.57
C PRO A 38 12.09 -33.61 -34.87
N GLY A 39 12.86 -33.85 -33.81
CA GLY A 39 13.86 -34.92 -33.80
C GLY A 39 15.32 -34.47 -33.71
N ARG A 40 15.91 -34.64 -32.52
CA ARG A 40 17.23 -35.28 -32.30
C ARG A 40 17.54 -35.43 -30.79
N PRO A 41 18.49 -36.29 -30.40
CA PRO A 41 18.24 -37.38 -29.45
C PRO A 41 18.82 -37.13 -28.04
N ALA A 42 18.41 -38.01 -27.13
CA ALA A 42 18.72 -38.03 -25.71
C ALA A 42 20.22 -37.91 -25.37
N ALA A 43 20.52 -37.03 -24.41
CA ALA A 43 21.80 -36.96 -23.71
C ALA A 43 21.87 -38.01 -22.58
N PRO A 44 23.05 -38.59 -22.30
CA PRO A 44 23.21 -39.69 -21.34
C PRO A 44 23.17 -39.22 -19.87
N PRO A 45 22.92 -40.14 -18.91
CA PRO A 45 22.68 -39.80 -17.51
C PRO A 45 23.96 -39.38 -16.78
N VAL A 46 23.81 -38.35 -15.95
CA VAL A 46 24.82 -37.83 -15.01
C VAL A 46 24.96 -38.81 -13.83
N PRO A 47 26.19 -39.18 -13.40
CA PRO A 47 26.39 -40.08 -12.28
C PRO A 47 26.19 -39.39 -10.91
N ALA A 48 25.68 -40.17 -9.95
CA ALA A 48 25.37 -39.76 -8.59
C ALA A 48 26.60 -39.27 -7.78
N PRO A 49 26.41 -38.36 -6.80
CA PRO A 49 27.50 -37.90 -5.94
C PRO A 49 27.89 -38.98 -4.92
N GLY A 50 29.20 -39.32 -4.91
CA GLY A 50 29.82 -40.20 -3.92
C GLY A 50 29.98 -39.54 -2.54
N PRO A 51 30.32 -40.33 -1.50
CA PRO A 51 30.20 -39.95 -0.10
C PRO A 51 31.32 -39.01 0.38
N ALA A 52 30.96 -38.19 1.38
CA ALA A 52 31.83 -37.23 2.06
C ALA A 52 33.06 -37.87 2.73
N PRO A 53 34.25 -37.24 2.65
CA PRO A 53 35.39 -37.64 3.46
C PRO A 53 35.40 -36.93 4.81
N GLY A 54 35.35 -37.75 5.87
CA GLY A 54 36.29 -37.74 6.99
C GLY A 54 36.45 -36.45 7.81
N ALA A 55 35.89 -36.48 9.02
CA ALA A 55 36.26 -35.62 10.13
C ALA A 55 37.76 -35.75 10.47
N GLY A 56 38.48 -34.63 10.41
CA GLY A 56 39.83 -34.45 10.95
C GLY A 56 39.79 -33.75 12.32
N PRO A 57 40.79 -33.99 13.19
CA PRO A 57 40.70 -33.72 14.62
C PRO A 57 40.90 -32.26 15.01
N ALA A 58 40.29 -31.88 16.13
CA ALA A 58 40.40 -30.58 16.78
C ALA A 58 41.83 -30.28 17.26
N PRO A 59 42.32 -29.04 17.11
CA PRO A 59 43.54 -28.59 17.79
C PRO A 59 43.24 -28.14 19.23
N ALA A 60 44.08 -28.63 20.16
CA ALA A 60 44.11 -28.30 21.58
C ALA A 60 44.72 -26.88 21.84
N PRO A 61 44.58 -26.33 23.07
CA PRO A 61 44.58 -24.89 23.30
C PRO A 61 45.98 -24.27 23.50
N GLY A 62 46.17 -23.09 22.91
CA GLY A 62 47.33 -22.21 23.15
C GLY A 62 47.07 -21.16 24.24
N PRO A 63 48.12 -20.50 24.76
CA PRO A 63 48.16 -19.99 26.13
C PRO A 63 47.49 -18.63 26.32
N THR A 64 46.99 -18.45 27.56
CA THR A 64 46.44 -17.25 28.16
C THR A 64 47.37 -16.04 28.04
N ALA A 65 46.85 -14.94 27.46
CA ALA A 65 47.42 -13.60 27.56
C ALA A 65 46.43 -12.65 28.23
N SER A 66 47.00 -11.76 29.03
CA SER A 66 46.39 -10.93 30.07
C SER A 66 45.38 -9.88 29.60
N LYS A 67 44.38 -9.65 30.46
CA LYS A 67 43.44 -8.52 30.43
C LYS A 67 44.16 -7.17 30.35
N GLY A 68 43.96 -6.45 29.26
CA GLY A 68 44.18 -5.00 29.13
C GLY A 68 42.83 -4.28 29.11
N SER A 69 42.68 -3.25 29.94
CA SER A 69 41.48 -2.42 30.07
C SER A 69 41.05 -1.79 28.74
N PRO A 70 39.74 -1.62 28.47
CA PRO A 70 39.29 -0.91 27.27
C PRO A 70 39.57 0.59 27.41
N VAL A 71 40.33 1.13 26.46
CA VAL A 71 40.52 2.56 26.23
C VAL A 71 39.21 3.13 25.70
N VAL A 72 38.61 4.06 26.44
CA VAL A 72 37.42 4.82 26.03
C VAL A 72 37.83 5.79 24.92
N PRO A 73 37.23 5.75 23.72
CA PRO A 73 37.50 6.75 22.69
C PRO A 73 36.91 8.12 23.12
N PRO A 74 37.56 9.24 22.79
CA PRO A 74 37.05 10.57 23.13
C PRO A 74 35.69 10.82 22.47
N VAL A 75 34.77 11.36 23.27
CA VAL A 75 33.45 11.84 22.85
C VAL A 75 33.66 12.92 21.78
N PRO A 76 33.13 12.76 20.55
CA PRO A 76 33.18 13.82 19.56
C PRO A 76 32.30 15.00 20.01
N ASP A 77 32.81 16.21 19.80
CA ASP A 77 32.16 17.46 20.13
C ASP A 77 30.71 17.52 19.61
N ARG A 78 29.89 18.12 20.48
CA ARG A 78 28.48 18.50 20.33
C ARG A 78 28.08 18.73 18.86
N ALA A 79 27.20 17.88 18.34
CA ALA A 79 26.58 18.07 17.05
C ALA A 79 25.90 19.47 16.97
N PRO A 80 26.00 20.17 15.84
CA PRO A 80 25.36 21.47 15.66
C PRO A 80 23.83 21.39 15.80
N ASP A 81 23.23 22.49 16.24
CA ASP A 81 21.81 22.66 16.54
C ASP A 81 20.88 22.14 15.41
N PRO A 82 19.73 21.51 15.76
CA PRO A 82 18.82 20.94 14.78
C PRO A 82 17.90 22.02 14.21
N VAL A 83 18.43 22.92 13.37
CA VAL A 83 17.61 23.99 12.76
C VAL A 83 17.44 23.83 11.24
N ASP A 84 18.12 22.88 10.59
CA ASP A 84 18.01 22.66 9.13
C ASP A 84 17.71 21.20 8.75
N ARG A 85 16.74 20.56 9.42
CA ARG A 85 16.09 19.38 8.80
C ARG A 85 15.11 19.89 7.74
N PRO A 86 15.21 19.45 6.47
CA PRO A 86 14.17 19.77 5.49
C PRO A 86 12.83 19.31 6.06
N ARG A 87 11.84 20.21 6.09
CA ARG A 87 10.47 19.84 6.42
C ARG A 87 10.09 18.67 5.52
N PRO A 88 9.52 17.56 6.04
CA PRO A 88 9.07 16.47 5.17
C PRO A 88 8.20 17.07 4.08
N ALA A 89 8.42 16.64 2.83
CA ALA A 89 7.54 16.96 1.71
C ALA A 89 6.10 16.71 2.18
N ARG A 90 5.16 17.62 1.87
CA ARG A 90 3.78 17.53 2.36
C ARG A 90 3.24 16.10 2.11
N MET A 91 3.10 15.32 3.18
CA MET A 91 2.60 13.92 3.14
C MET A 91 1.07 13.83 3.00
N VAL A 92 0.49 14.94 2.55
CA VAL A 92 -0.94 15.13 2.28
C VAL A 92 -1.01 15.89 0.96
N TRP A 93 -1.66 15.30 -0.04
CA TRP A 93 -1.97 15.95 -1.31
C TRP A 93 -3.49 15.96 -1.52
N SER A 94 -4.02 17.06 -2.06
CA SER A 94 -5.44 17.20 -2.40
C SER A 94 -5.61 17.90 -3.75
N THR A 95 -6.73 17.64 -4.43
CA THR A 95 -7.08 18.33 -5.68
C THR A 95 -7.26 19.84 -5.47
N PRO A 96 -6.85 20.69 -6.43
CA PRO A 96 -7.22 22.10 -6.47
C PRO A 96 -8.76 22.30 -6.50
N GLY A 97 -9.25 23.36 -5.85
CA GLY A 97 -10.68 23.58 -5.57
C GLY A 97 -11.56 24.02 -6.75
N ASP A 98 -11.04 24.03 -7.97
CA ASP A 98 -11.72 24.39 -9.21
C ASP A 98 -12.31 23.19 -9.97
N LEU A 99 -12.10 21.96 -9.46
CA LEU A 99 -12.58 20.73 -10.07
C LEU A 99 -13.92 20.30 -9.44
N GLN A 100 -15.02 20.43 -10.18
CA GLN A 100 -16.34 20.01 -9.71
C GLN A 100 -16.53 18.50 -9.88
N GLY A 101 -17.10 17.83 -8.87
CA GLY A 101 -17.56 16.45 -8.98
C GLY A 101 -16.55 15.37 -8.56
N VAL A 102 -15.28 15.73 -8.37
CA VAL A 102 -14.21 14.81 -7.96
C VAL A 102 -13.34 15.45 -6.88
N HIS A 103 -13.18 14.78 -5.74
CA HIS A 103 -12.27 15.19 -4.67
C HIS A 103 -11.23 14.08 -4.44
N ALA A 104 -9.96 14.39 -4.65
CA ALA A 104 -8.88 13.43 -4.41
C ALA A 104 -8.08 13.79 -3.17
N LEU A 105 -7.62 12.77 -2.47
CA LEU A 105 -6.78 12.88 -1.29
C LEU A 105 -5.77 11.73 -1.27
N SER A 106 -4.51 12.05 -0.99
CA SER A 106 -3.45 11.06 -0.74
C SER A 106 -2.79 11.39 0.58
N VAL A 107 -2.67 10.40 1.46
CA VAL A 107 -2.08 10.54 2.80
C VAL A 107 -1.11 9.40 3.02
N TRP A 108 0.10 9.70 3.46
CA TRP A 108 1.06 8.68 3.87
C TRP A 108 1.85 9.11 5.09
N THR A 109 2.39 8.14 5.82
CA THR A 109 3.28 8.35 6.95
C THR A 109 4.23 7.18 7.08
N GLU A 110 5.40 7.46 7.60
CA GLU A 110 6.42 6.46 7.86
C GLU A 110 6.39 6.10 9.35
N GLN A 111 6.56 4.82 9.69
CA GLN A 111 6.73 4.35 11.06
C GLN A 111 7.98 5.00 11.67
N VAL A 112 9.06 5.02 10.89
CA VAL A 112 10.33 5.66 11.25
C VAL A 112 10.66 6.73 10.21
N PRO A 113 10.70 8.02 10.60
CA PRO A 113 10.97 9.10 9.66
C PRO A 113 12.27 8.93 8.88
N GLY A 114 12.17 9.04 7.55
CA GLY A 114 13.23 8.87 6.57
C GLY A 114 13.50 7.42 6.15
N LEU A 115 12.80 6.44 6.72
CA LEU A 115 13.03 5.01 6.49
C LEU A 115 11.79 4.27 5.98
N GLY A 116 10.70 4.96 5.63
CA GLY A 116 9.48 4.30 5.17
C GLY A 116 9.64 3.65 3.80
N GLU A 117 9.16 2.43 3.67
CA GLU A 117 9.26 1.57 2.50
C GLU A 117 8.06 1.69 1.56
N ASP A 118 6.90 2.14 2.08
CA ASP A 118 5.76 2.56 1.27
C ASP A 118 6.16 3.59 0.18
N ALA A 119 5.48 3.50 -0.96
CA ALA A 119 5.52 4.56 -1.97
C ALA A 119 4.39 5.57 -1.74
N GLU A 120 4.53 6.79 -2.28
CA GLU A 120 3.43 7.75 -2.20
C GLU A 120 2.18 7.19 -2.92
N PRO A 121 0.98 7.32 -2.32
CA PRO A 121 -0.24 6.82 -2.94
C PRO A 121 -0.47 7.42 -4.34
N PHE A 122 -1.06 6.64 -5.23
CA PHE A 122 -1.32 7.03 -6.61
C PHE A 122 -2.81 7.33 -6.80
N VAL A 123 -3.12 8.56 -7.22
CA VAL A 123 -4.47 8.97 -7.63
C VAL A 123 -4.37 9.68 -8.96
N ALA A 124 -5.05 9.14 -9.97
CA ALA A 124 -5.13 9.74 -11.30
C ALA A 124 -6.57 9.71 -11.82
N HIS A 125 -6.96 10.77 -12.50
CA HIS A 125 -8.21 10.87 -13.23
C HIS A 125 -7.94 11.46 -14.61
N HIS A 126 -8.41 10.76 -15.64
CA HIS A 126 -8.36 11.22 -17.01
C HIS A 126 -9.73 11.77 -17.42
N TRP A 127 -9.80 13.08 -17.62
CA TRP A 127 -11.07 13.80 -17.81
C TRP A 127 -11.79 13.44 -19.11
N GLU A 128 -11.05 13.25 -20.21
CA GLU A 128 -11.65 13.00 -21.52
C GLU A 128 -12.33 11.63 -21.58
N THR A 129 -11.67 10.59 -21.08
CA THR A 129 -12.22 9.22 -21.04
C THR A 129 -12.91 8.88 -19.71
N ARG A 130 -12.99 9.85 -18.78
CA ARG A 130 -13.68 9.78 -17.48
C ARG A 130 -13.35 8.52 -16.67
N GLN A 131 -12.10 8.11 -16.74
CA GLN A 131 -11.58 6.94 -16.04
C GLN A 131 -10.38 7.32 -15.19
N GLY A 132 -10.05 6.50 -14.21
CA GLY A 132 -8.94 6.79 -13.31
C GLY A 132 -8.47 5.58 -12.55
N VAL A 133 -7.45 5.79 -11.72
CA VAL A 133 -6.89 4.79 -10.82
C VAL A 133 -6.64 5.41 -9.45
N VAL A 134 -6.97 4.67 -8.41
CA VAL A 134 -6.62 4.94 -7.01
C VAL A 134 -5.84 3.72 -6.52
N ALA A 135 -4.60 3.88 -6.05
CA ALA A 135 -3.75 2.74 -5.66
C ALA A 135 -2.74 3.09 -4.56
N VAL A 136 -2.30 2.04 -3.84
CA VAL A 136 -1.23 2.06 -2.84
C VAL A 136 -0.25 0.92 -3.07
N PHE A 137 0.97 1.06 -2.53
CA PHE A 137 2.09 0.14 -2.73
C PHE A 137 2.88 0.05 -1.42
N ASP A 138 2.83 -1.11 -0.77
CA ASP A 138 3.49 -1.37 0.50
C ASP A 138 4.78 -2.15 0.31
N GLY A 139 5.91 -1.55 0.69
CA GLY A 139 7.20 -2.21 0.58
C GLY A 139 7.39 -3.25 1.69
N SER A 140 7.48 -4.53 1.36
CA SER A 140 7.56 -5.60 2.37
C SER A 140 8.96 -5.71 3.03
N GLY A 141 9.23 -4.91 4.06
CA GLY A 141 10.53 -4.79 4.72
C GLY A 141 11.16 -6.06 5.22
N GLY A 142 10.39 -6.91 5.90
CA GLY A 142 10.91 -8.19 6.41
C GLY A 142 11.53 -9.06 5.31
N ALA A 143 10.88 -9.12 4.13
CA ALA A 143 11.35 -9.89 2.99
C ALA A 143 12.35 -9.13 2.10
N GLY A 144 12.25 -7.79 2.08
CA GLY A 144 12.95 -6.87 1.19
C GLY A 144 14.06 -6.03 1.82
N ALA A 145 14.43 -6.26 3.08
CA ALA A 145 15.40 -5.46 3.85
C ALA A 145 16.81 -5.37 3.25
N THR A 146 17.13 -6.13 2.19
CA THR A 146 18.45 -6.07 1.56
C THR A 146 18.62 -4.72 0.85
N PRO A 147 19.73 -3.99 1.07
CA PRO A 147 20.00 -2.74 0.35
C PRO A 147 20.03 -2.95 -1.17
N ALA A 148 19.21 -2.20 -1.90
CA ALA A 148 19.08 -2.33 -3.35
C ALA A 148 19.63 -1.09 -4.09
N TRP A 149 19.44 0.11 -3.52
CA TRP A 149 19.83 1.37 -4.17
C TRP A 149 20.53 2.31 -3.20
N GLN A 150 21.47 3.10 -3.71
CA GLN A 150 22.17 4.14 -2.97
C GLN A 150 21.86 5.51 -3.57
N ARG A 151 21.43 6.44 -2.72
CA ARG A 151 21.28 7.85 -3.07
C ARG A 151 22.62 8.48 -3.44
N PRO A 152 22.61 9.58 -4.20
CA PRO A 152 23.81 10.38 -4.45
C PRO A 152 24.50 10.91 -3.17
N ASP A 153 23.74 11.10 -2.08
CA ASP A 153 24.25 11.50 -0.76
C ASP A 153 24.88 10.34 0.04
N GLY A 154 24.86 9.13 -0.50
CA GLY A 154 25.41 7.92 0.11
C GLY A 154 24.43 7.09 0.95
N ALA A 155 23.20 7.57 1.19
CA ALA A 155 22.19 6.82 1.94
C ALA A 155 21.68 5.60 1.16
N TRP A 156 21.43 4.49 1.86
CA TRP A 156 20.94 3.25 1.28
C TRP A 156 19.43 3.08 1.46
N HIS A 157 18.78 2.55 0.44
CA HIS A 157 17.39 2.12 0.47
C HIS A 157 17.27 0.60 0.26
N THR A 158 16.28 0.00 0.91
CA THR A 158 15.99 -1.43 0.84
C THR A 158 15.38 -1.83 -0.50
N GLY A 159 15.32 -3.13 -0.77
CA GLY A 159 14.62 -3.66 -1.93
C GLY A 159 13.12 -3.40 -1.87
N ALA A 160 12.52 -3.44 -0.68
CA ALA A 160 11.13 -3.08 -0.44
C ALA A 160 10.82 -1.62 -0.83
N TRP A 161 11.67 -0.68 -0.37
CA TRP A 161 11.57 0.73 -0.74
C TRP A 161 11.64 0.97 -2.25
N VAL A 162 12.55 0.26 -2.95
CA VAL A 162 12.70 0.36 -4.41
C VAL A 162 11.48 -0.25 -5.11
N ALA A 163 11.00 -1.40 -4.64
CA ALA A 163 9.90 -2.14 -5.24
C ALA A 163 8.60 -1.34 -5.27
N SER A 164 8.20 -0.75 -4.14
CA SER A 164 6.96 0.02 -4.03
C SER A 164 6.94 1.21 -5.00
N ARG A 165 8.08 1.91 -5.13
CA ARG A 165 8.22 3.06 -6.05
C ARG A 165 8.26 2.65 -7.52
N VAL A 166 8.89 1.51 -7.81
CA VAL A 166 8.90 0.92 -9.16
C VAL A 166 7.51 0.45 -9.55
N ALA A 167 6.77 -0.20 -8.64
CA ALA A 167 5.39 -0.60 -8.88
C ALA A 167 4.47 0.60 -9.09
N ARG A 168 4.61 1.65 -8.28
CA ARG A 168 3.92 2.94 -8.48
C ARG A 168 4.16 3.51 -9.87
N LEU A 169 5.42 3.58 -10.30
CA LEU A 169 5.80 4.08 -11.62
C LEU A 169 5.23 3.21 -12.75
N ALA A 170 5.29 1.89 -12.59
CA ALA A 170 4.73 0.95 -13.55
C ALA A 170 3.21 1.14 -13.71
N THR A 171 2.48 1.34 -12.61
CA THR A 171 1.04 1.62 -12.63
C THR A 171 0.72 2.97 -13.27
N ASP A 172 1.52 4.02 -13.04
CA ASP A 172 1.36 5.31 -13.73
C ASP A 172 1.54 5.15 -15.25
N CYS A 173 2.64 4.53 -15.68
CA CYS A 173 2.89 4.26 -17.10
C CYS A 173 1.79 3.41 -17.74
N TRP A 174 1.35 2.34 -17.08
CA TRP A 174 0.24 1.51 -17.52
C TRP A 174 -1.05 2.32 -17.67
N PHE A 175 -1.40 3.13 -16.67
CA PHE A 175 -2.64 3.90 -16.69
C PHE A 175 -2.65 4.95 -17.82
N ARG A 176 -1.50 5.53 -18.18
CA ARG A 176 -1.44 6.47 -19.32
C ARG A 176 -1.86 5.81 -20.64
N GLU A 177 -1.42 4.57 -20.87
CA GLU A 177 -1.81 3.81 -22.08
C GLU A 177 -3.28 3.35 -22.01
N VAL A 178 -3.75 2.94 -20.83
CA VAL A 178 -5.18 2.64 -20.61
C VAL A 178 -6.06 3.88 -20.86
N ALA A 179 -5.63 5.04 -20.37
CA ALA A 179 -6.34 6.30 -20.54
C ALA A 179 -6.37 6.76 -22.00
N GLY A 180 -5.31 6.47 -22.75
CA GLY A 180 -5.19 6.66 -24.20
C GLY A 180 -5.84 5.57 -25.05
N GLU A 181 -6.50 4.60 -24.43
CA GLU A 181 -7.19 3.47 -25.09
C GLU A 181 -6.28 2.59 -25.96
N THR A 182 -4.97 2.62 -25.72
CA THR A 182 -3.96 1.78 -26.39
C THR A 182 -3.72 0.47 -25.67
N GLU A 183 -4.13 0.38 -24.40
CA GLU A 183 -3.97 -0.79 -23.53
C GLU A 183 -5.28 -1.14 -22.82
N ALA A 184 -5.50 -2.43 -22.57
CA ALA A 184 -6.67 -2.87 -21.82
C ALA A 184 -6.51 -2.54 -20.33
N ALA A 185 -7.59 -2.12 -19.65
CA ALA A 185 -7.59 -1.96 -18.21
C ALA A 185 -7.73 -3.33 -17.52
N GLY A 186 -6.72 -4.21 -17.57
CA GLY A 186 -6.81 -5.59 -17.09
C GLY A 186 -5.59 -6.05 -16.28
N PRO A 187 -5.73 -7.11 -15.46
CA PRO A 187 -4.65 -7.61 -14.61
C PRO A 187 -3.42 -8.08 -15.42
N GLU A 188 -3.62 -8.70 -16.59
CA GLU A 188 -2.53 -9.22 -17.43
C GLU A 188 -1.66 -8.07 -17.96
N SER A 189 -2.30 -6.99 -18.42
CA SER A 189 -1.60 -5.80 -18.88
C SER A 189 -0.78 -5.17 -17.74
N LEU A 190 -1.39 -4.93 -16.57
CA LEU A 190 -0.70 -4.35 -15.42
C LEU A 190 0.45 -5.25 -14.94
N HIS A 191 0.24 -6.58 -14.90
CA HIS A 191 1.28 -7.55 -14.59
C HIS A 191 2.48 -7.43 -15.55
N GLY A 192 2.23 -7.24 -16.86
CA GLY A 192 3.27 -7.02 -17.87
C GLY A 192 4.13 -5.79 -17.57
N TYR A 193 3.50 -4.66 -17.21
CA TYR A 193 4.21 -3.44 -16.80
C TYR A 193 5.00 -3.66 -15.52
N LEU A 194 4.40 -4.21 -14.47
CA LEU A 194 5.07 -4.50 -13.20
C LEU A 194 6.31 -5.38 -13.42
N SER A 195 6.16 -6.46 -14.17
CA SER A 195 7.26 -7.40 -14.48
C SER A 195 8.39 -6.71 -15.23
N TRP A 196 8.08 -5.92 -16.26
CA TRP A 196 9.09 -5.21 -17.03
C TRP A 196 9.85 -4.20 -16.18
N PHE A 197 9.14 -3.39 -15.38
CA PHE A 197 9.77 -2.37 -14.54
C PHE A 197 10.62 -2.97 -13.41
N LEU A 198 10.17 -4.05 -12.77
CA LEU A 198 10.92 -4.74 -11.72
C LEU A 198 12.19 -5.42 -12.26
N ALA A 199 12.13 -6.01 -13.46
CA ALA A 199 13.29 -6.63 -14.10
C ALA A 199 14.37 -5.61 -14.49
N ASN A 200 14.00 -4.34 -14.68
CA ASN A 200 14.92 -3.25 -15.04
C ASN A 200 15.27 -2.34 -13.86
N ALA A 201 14.75 -2.61 -12.66
CA ALA A 201 15.02 -1.83 -11.47
C ALA A 201 16.42 -2.09 -10.91
N PRO A 202 16.99 -1.16 -10.13
CA PRO A 202 18.25 -1.39 -9.41
C PRO A 202 18.15 -2.61 -8.50
N GLN A 203 18.99 -3.61 -8.74
CA GLN A 203 19.05 -4.84 -7.96
C GLN A 203 20.46 -5.15 -7.49
N ARG A 204 20.56 -5.71 -6.29
CA ARG A 204 21.79 -6.32 -5.77
C ARG A 204 21.50 -7.80 -5.50
N PRO A 205 22.06 -8.72 -6.30
CA PRO A 205 21.87 -10.14 -6.05
C PRO A 205 22.50 -10.52 -4.70
N SER A 206 21.68 -11.03 -3.79
CA SER A 206 22.16 -11.64 -2.55
C SER A 206 22.77 -13.00 -2.86
N LYS A 207 24.03 -13.24 -2.44
CA LYS A 207 24.71 -14.54 -2.54
C LYS A 207 24.20 -15.56 -1.50
N ILE A 208 23.39 -15.13 -0.55
CA ILE A 208 22.80 -15.97 0.50
C ILE A 208 21.33 -16.15 0.16
N GLY A 209 20.96 -17.38 -0.23
CA GLY A 209 19.61 -17.77 -0.60
C GLY A 209 18.83 -18.30 0.60
N GLY A 210 17.62 -17.79 0.80
CA GLY A 210 16.64 -18.31 1.74
C GLY A 210 15.24 -18.02 1.20
N THR A 211 14.29 -18.93 1.40
CA THR A 211 12.93 -18.83 0.84
C THR A 211 12.11 -17.64 1.39
N MET A 212 12.53 -17.07 2.53
CA MET A 212 11.92 -15.91 3.15
C MET A 212 12.32 -14.57 2.52
N ARG A 213 13.51 -14.48 1.89
CA ARG A 213 13.93 -13.25 1.21
C ARG A 213 13.28 -13.19 -0.18
N ARG A 214 12.90 -11.98 -0.58
CA ARG A 214 12.36 -11.66 -1.90
C ARG A 214 13.19 -10.56 -2.53
N GLN A 215 13.30 -10.56 -3.84
CA GLN A 215 13.95 -9.48 -4.56
C GLN A 215 12.89 -8.44 -4.94
N LEU A 216 13.07 -7.22 -4.42
CA LEU A 216 12.15 -6.11 -4.64
C LEU A 216 10.68 -6.48 -4.33
N PRO A 217 10.34 -6.92 -3.11
CA PRO A 217 8.96 -7.23 -2.76
C PRO A 217 8.13 -5.96 -2.47
N THR A 218 6.92 -5.92 -2.99
CA THR A 218 5.90 -4.92 -2.64
C THR A 218 4.50 -5.52 -2.76
N THR A 219 3.53 -4.94 -2.07
CA THR A 219 2.12 -5.16 -2.38
C THR A 219 1.66 -4.21 -3.49
N LEU A 220 0.45 -4.47 -3.99
CA LEU A 220 -0.34 -3.58 -4.82
C LEU A 220 -1.80 -3.72 -4.41
N ALA A 221 -2.48 -2.60 -4.18
CA ALA A 221 -3.94 -2.59 -4.15
C ALA A 221 -4.46 -1.32 -4.78
N GLY A 222 -5.40 -1.44 -5.72
CA GLY A 222 -6.02 -0.29 -6.34
C GLY A 222 -7.32 -0.59 -7.06
N VAL A 223 -7.97 0.47 -7.54
CA VAL A 223 -9.21 0.41 -8.32
C VAL A 223 -9.02 1.24 -9.57
N HIS A 224 -9.02 0.58 -10.73
CA HIS A 224 -9.36 1.26 -11.97
C HIS A 224 -10.86 1.49 -12.00
N TYR A 225 -11.29 2.69 -12.40
CA TYR A 225 -12.70 3.01 -12.49
C TYR A 225 -13.03 3.77 -13.76
N ARG A 226 -14.30 3.71 -14.18
CA ARG A 226 -14.84 4.51 -15.29
C ARG A 226 -16.23 5.03 -14.94
N VAL A 227 -16.40 6.34 -15.03
CA VAL A 227 -17.67 7.01 -14.68
C VAL A 227 -18.65 6.92 -15.86
N ARG A 228 -19.86 6.46 -15.57
CA ARG A 228 -20.99 6.39 -16.50
C ARG A 228 -22.05 7.43 -16.11
N GLU A 229 -21.88 8.66 -16.60
CA GLU A 229 -22.76 9.78 -16.24
C GLU A 229 -24.24 9.55 -16.56
N GLN A 230 -24.52 8.86 -17.67
CA GLN A 230 -25.90 8.59 -18.12
C GLN A 230 -26.70 7.79 -17.09
N ASP A 231 -26.03 6.89 -16.37
CA ASP A 231 -26.65 5.98 -15.41
C ASP A 231 -26.38 6.39 -13.96
N ALA A 232 -25.67 7.50 -13.74
CA ALA A 232 -25.15 7.91 -12.43
C ALA A 232 -24.41 6.77 -11.70
N THR A 233 -23.62 6.01 -12.44
CA THR A 233 -22.87 4.86 -11.92
C THR A 233 -21.39 4.93 -12.27
N VAL A 234 -20.62 4.06 -11.64
CA VAL A 234 -19.20 3.87 -11.91
C VAL A 234 -18.91 2.39 -12.10
N GLU A 235 -18.19 2.06 -13.16
CA GLU A 235 -17.58 0.74 -13.35
C GLU A 235 -16.33 0.66 -12.48
N LEU A 236 -16.16 -0.42 -11.72
CA LEU A 236 -15.01 -0.64 -10.86
C LEU A 236 -14.29 -1.92 -11.26
N ARG A 237 -12.97 -1.81 -11.34
CA ARG A 237 -12.06 -2.94 -11.50
C ARG A 237 -10.96 -2.87 -10.45
N PRO A 238 -11.17 -3.50 -9.29
CA PRO A 238 -10.14 -3.73 -8.30
C PRO A 238 -9.01 -4.57 -8.91
N LEU A 239 -7.77 -4.24 -8.56
CA LEU A 239 -6.53 -4.89 -8.98
C LEU A 239 -5.65 -5.01 -7.74
N TRP A 240 -5.24 -6.22 -7.36
CA TRP A 240 -4.46 -6.41 -6.13
C TRP A 240 -3.47 -7.56 -6.18
N ALA A 241 -2.42 -7.42 -5.39
CA ALA A 241 -1.38 -8.41 -5.14
C ALA A 241 -0.76 -8.13 -3.76
N GLY A 242 -1.18 -8.88 -2.74
CA GLY A 242 -0.67 -8.79 -1.37
C GLY A 242 -1.83 -8.72 -0.39
N ASP A 243 -1.61 -8.04 0.72
CA ASP A 243 -2.57 -7.80 1.80
C ASP A 243 -3.01 -6.34 1.95
N SER A 244 -2.46 -5.41 1.17
CA SER A 244 -3.07 -4.09 0.98
C SER A 244 -4.47 -4.24 0.37
N ARG A 245 -5.38 -3.30 0.67
CA ARG A 245 -6.80 -3.44 0.31
C ARG A 245 -7.35 -2.25 -0.44
N ALA A 246 -8.28 -2.53 -1.35
CA ALA A 246 -9.13 -1.53 -1.95
C ALA A 246 -10.57 -1.65 -1.46
N TYR A 247 -11.26 -0.53 -1.42
CA TYR A 247 -12.62 -0.41 -0.91
C TYR A 247 -13.45 0.58 -1.74
N VAL A 248 -14.76 0.46 -1.61
CA VAL A 248 -15.70 1.51 -1.98
C VAL A 248 -16.56 1.84 -0.76
N LEU A 249 -16.67 3.12 -0.46
CA LEU A 249 -17.46 3.65 0.64
C LEU A 249 -18.73 4.29 0.04
N SER A 250 -19.90 3.75 0.40
CA SER A 250 -21.22 4.24 0.00
C SER A 250 -21.89 5.01 1.15
N PRO A 251 -22.60 6.12 0.87
CA PRO A 251 -23.39 6.83 1.87
C PRO A 251 -24.47 5.96 2.55
N GLU A 252 -24.99 4.96 1.85
CA GLU A 252 -26.10 4.15 2.34
C GLU A 252 -25.64 2.93 3.14
N SER A 253 -24.63 2.23 2.62
CA SER A 253 -24.23 0.92 3.11
C SER A 253 -22.84 0.88 3.74
N GLY A 254 -22.09 1.99 3.71
CA GLY A 254 -20.78 2.10 4.35
C GLY A 254 -19.63 1.56 3.51
N LEU A 255 -18.57 1.15 4.19
CA LEU A 255 -17.34 0.68 3.58
C LEU A 255 -17.47 -0.79 3.15
N HIS A 256 -17.20 -1.05 1.87
CA HIS A 256 -17.16 -2.38 1.28
C HIS A 256 -15.77 -2.70 0.82
N VAL A 257 -15.23 -3.85 1.22
CA VAL A 257 -13.95 -4.31 0.72
C VAL A 257 -14.11 -4.88 -0.69
N LEU A 258 -13.16 -4.56 -1.56
CA LEU A 258 -13.15 -4.91 -2.98
C LEU A 258 -12.04 -5.89 -3.35
N THR A 259 -11.18 -6.26 -2.40
CA THR A 259 -10.01 -7.11 -2.62
C THR A 259 -9.94 -8.16 -1.53
N ARG A 260 -9.33 -9.31 -1.83
CA ARG A 260 -9.10 -10.36 -0.84
C ARG A 260 -7.61 -10.53 -0.63
N ASP A 261 -7.15 -10.38 0.61
CA ASP A 261 -5.74 -10.51 0.94
C ASP A 261 -5.21 -11.88 0.48
N HIS A 262 -4.03 -11.89 -0.11
CA HIS A 262 -3.35 -13.11 -0.49
C HIS A 262 -2.70 -13.76 0.74
N THR A 263 -3.52 -14.35 1.60
CA THR A 263 -3.07 -15.13 2.74
C THR A 263 -3.93 -16.40 2.86
N ARG A 264 -3.63 -17.26 3.85
CA ARG A 264 -4.46 -18.45 4.11
C ARG A 264 -5.72 -18.14 4.93
N GLU A 265 -5.68 -17.10 5.75
CA GLU A 265 -6.87 -16.60 6.45
C GLU A 265 -7.59 -15.62 5.53
N SER A 266 -8.91 -15.58 5.65
CA SER A 266 -9.77 -14.86 4.73
C SER A 266 -10.81 -14.00 5.45
N ASP A 267 -11.03 -14.25 6.74
CA ASP A 267 -11.88 -13.43 7.60
C ASP A 267 -11.14 -12.16 8.04
N ALA A 268 -11.73 -11.00 7.78
CA ALA A 268 -11.08 -9.72 8.02
C ALA A 268 -10.77 -9.46 9.51
N LEU A 269 -11.56 -10.00 10.45
CA LEU A 269 -11.26 -9.87 11.88
C LEU A 269 -10.14 -10.82 12.31
N GLU A 270 -10.10 -12.05 11.78
CA GLU A 270 -9.01 -12.99 12.06
C GLU A 270 -7.67 -12.53 11.46
N LEU A 271 -7.69 -11.84 10.31
CA LEU A 271 -6.50 -11.19 9.75
C LEU A 271 -5.90 -10.17 10.73
N LEU A 272 -6.72 -9.35 11.40
CA LEU A 272 -6.27 -8.41 12.44
C LEU A 272 -5.66 -9.11 13.67
N ARG A 273 -6.01 -10.38 13.90
CA ARG A 273 -5.58 -11.14 15.08
C ARG A 273 -4.31 -11.93 14.85
N THR A 274 -4.10 -12.40 13.63
CA THR A 274 -3.12 -13.45 13.33
C THR A 274 -1.98 -12.99 12.44
N ASP A 275 -2.16 -11.92 11.65
CA ASP A 275 -1.16 -11.38 10.72
C ASP A 275 -0.41 -12.50 9.95
N PRO A 276 -1.13 -13.30 9.14
CA PRO A 276 -0.54 -14.45 8.48
C PRO A 276 0.37 -14.03 7.32
N PRO A 277 1.42 -14.81 7.01
CA PRO A 277 2.32 -14.49 5.90
C PRO A 277 1.59 -14.52 4.56
N MET A 278 1.92 -13.56 3.69
CA MET A 278 1.40 -13.48 2.33
C MET A 278 1.80 -14.69 1.46
N THR A 279 0.85 -15.17 0.66
CA THR A 279 1.02 -16.24 -0.35
C THR A 279 1.36 -15.71 -1.73
N ASN A 280 0.95 -14.48 -2.06
CA ASN A 280 1.28 -13.78 -3.30
C ASN A 280 1.73 -12.35 -2.99
N VAL A 281 2.84 -11.93 -3.61
CA VAL A 281 3.46 -10.61 -3.43
C VAL A 281 4.16 -10.24 -4.73
N VAL A 282 4.07 -8.97 -5.13
CA VAL A 282 4.77 -8.49 -6.33
C VAL A 282 6.27 -8.53 -6.03
N CYS A 283 7.04 -9.30 -6.81
CA CYS A 283 8.48 -9.40 -6.63
C CYS A 283 9.18 -9.76 -7.95
N ALA A 284 10.50 -9.55 -8.01
CA ALA A 284 11.29 -9.77 -9.21
C ALA A 284 11.87 -11.17 -9.34
N ASP A 285 11.96 -11.94 -8.24
CA ASP A 285 12.62 -13.25 -8.21
C ASP A 285 11.68 -14.45 -8.36
N ARG A 286 10.36 -14.24 -8.32
CA ARG A 286 9.35 -15.30 -8.46
C ARG A 286 8.14 -14.80 -9.23
N GLU A 287 7.36 -15.74 -9.75
CA GLU A 287 6.07 -15.47 -10.35
C GLU A 287 5.10 -14.90 -9.30
N PHE A 288 4.30 -13.93 -9.71
CA PHE A 288 3.23 -13.33 -8.93
C PHE A 288 2.01 -13.13 -9.83
N THR A 289 0.83 -13.03 -9.25
CA THR A 289 -0.40 -12.70 -9.98
C THR A 289 -0.90 -11.32 -9.56
N VAL A 290 -1.59 -10.64 -10.48
CA VAL A 290 -2.45 -9.51 -10.15
C VAL A 290 -3.88 -10.03 -10.24
N ASP A 291 -4.54 -10.15 -9.10
CA ASP A 291 -5.93 -10.58 -9.06
C ASP A 291 -6.85 -9.41 -9.39
N THR A 292 -8.04 -9.73 -9.89
CA THR A 292 -9.04 -8.74 -10.27
C THR A 292 -10.45 -9.25 -10.03
N GLN A 293 -11.39 -8.31 -9.96
CA GLN A 293 -12.79 -8.57 -10.20
C GLN A 293 -13.39 -7.40 -11.00
N TYR A 294 -14.61 -7.56 -11.49
CA TYR A 294 -15.29 -6.52 -12.26
C TYR A 294 -16.69 -6.26 -11.72
N ILE A 295 -16.92 -5.02 -11.31
CA ILE A 295 -18.22 -4.52 -10.88
C ILE A 295 -18.70 -3.58 -11.99
N ALA A 296 -19.61 -4.08 -12.80
CA ALA A 296 -20.09 -3.38 -13.99
C ALA A 296 -20.86 -2.09 -13.67
N SER A 297 -21.41 -1.97 -12.47
CA SER A 297 -22.20 -0.80 -12.07
C SER A 297 -22.24 -0.67 -10.56
N PHE A 298 -21.66 0.40 -10.05
CA PHE A 298 -21.77 0.84 -8.66
C PHE A 298 -22.42 2.22 -8.60
N ALA A 299 -23.34 2.44 -7.66
CA ALA A 299 -24.10 3.69 -7.59
C ALA A 299 -23.21 4.87 -7.15
N LEU A 300 -23.36 6.01 -7.83
CA LEU A 300 -22.84 7.29 -7.36
C LEU A 300 -23.87 8.00 -6.46
N PRO A 301 -23.42 8.86 -5.54
CA PRO A 301 -22.02 9.20 -5.26
C PRO A 301 -21.33 8.18 -4.34
N CYS A 302 -20.01 8.04 -4.46
CA CYS A 302 -19.22 7.11 -3.65
C CYS A 302 -17.79 7.63 -3.42
N VAL A 303 -17.06 6.99 -2.51
CA VAL A 303 -15.63 7.25 -2.28
C VAL A 303 -14.86 5.96 -2.52
N LEU A 304 -13.91 5.98 -3.45
CA LEU A 304 -12.95 4.89 -3.66
C LEU A 304 -11.80 5.05 -2.67
N VAL A 305 -11.37 3.94 -2.08
CA VAL A 305 -10.29 3.91 -1.09
C VAL A 305 -9.29 2.83 -1.46
N ALA A 306 -8.00 3.13 -1.40
CA ALA A 306 -6.94 2.13 -1.39
C ALA A 306 -6.04 2.40 -0.17
N ALA A 307 -5.73 1.37 0.60
CA ALA A 307 -5.01 1.51 1.87
C ALA A 307 -4.00 0.37 2.06
N THR A 308 -2.85 0.67 2.65
CA THR A 308 -1.93 -0.33 3.20
C THR A 308 -2.41 -0.76 4.58
N ASP A 309 -1.87 -1.87 5.09
CA ASP A 309 -2.28 -2.42 6.38
C ASP A 309 -1.95 -1.48 7.56
N GLY A 310 -1.00 -0.55 7.43
CA GLY A 310 -0.79 0.52 8.42
C GLY A 310 -2.06 1.32 8.75
N TYR A 311 -3.01 1.41 7.82
CA TYR A 311 -4.31 2.06 8.08
C TYR A 311 -5.34 1.14 8.75
N PHE A 312 -5.48 -0.11 8.30
CA PHE A 312 -6.58 -0.98 8.74
C PHE A 312 -6.13 -2.19 9.56
N GLY A 313 -4.87 -2.60 9.51
CA GLY A 313 -4.27 -3.75 10.19
C GLY A 313 -4.10 -3.57 11.70
N TYR A 314 -4.05 -2.32 12.18
CA TYR A 314 -3.83 -1.98 13.59
C TYR A 314 -5.08 -1.51 14.34
N VAL A 315 -6.25 -1.61 13.71
CA VAL A 315 -7.54 -1.30 14.33
C VAL A 315 -8.11 -2.53 15.05
N HIS A 316 -9.12 -2.35 15.92
CA HIS A 316 -9.66 -3.49 16.68
C HIS A 316 -10.69 -4.31 15.91
N THR A 317 -11.41 -3.69 14.97
CA THR A 317 -12.42 -4.32 14.11
C THR A 317 -12.47 -3.60 12.76
N PRO A 318 -12.89 -4.25 11.66
CA PRO A 318 -13.05 -3.55 10.37
C PRO A 318 -13.96 -2.30 10.44
N ALA A 319 -14.96 -2.29 11.34
CA ALA A 319 -15.83 -1.14 11.58
C ALA A 319 -15.07 0.09 12.15
N ASP A 320 -13.97 -0.13 12.88
CA ASP A 320 -13.13 0.95 13.39
C ASP A 320 -12.41 1.70 12.26
N PHE A 321 -12.05 1.02 11.17
CA PHE A 321 -11.44 1.66 10.01
C PHE A 321 -12.44 2.56 9.29
N GLU A 322 -13.68 2.10 9.06
CA GLU A 322 -14.74 2.98 8.53
C GLU A 322 -14.98 4.17 9.46
N HIS A 323 -14.97 3.95 10.78
CA HIS A 323 -15.17 5.03 11.75
C HIS A 323 -14.06 6.06 11.71
N LEU A 324 -12.79 5.64 11.53
CA LEU A 324 -11.69 6.56 11.31
C LEU A 324 -11.96 7.47 10.10
N LEU A 325 -12.35 6.90 8.96
CA LEU A 325 -12.65 7.66 7.74
C LEU A 325 -13.78 8.67 7.96
N LEU A 326 -14.90 8.22 8.54
CA LEU A 326 -16.10 9.06 8.72
C LEU A 326 -15.97 10.09 9.84
N SER A 327 -15.35 9.72 10.97
CA SER A 327 -15.17 10.65 12.10
C SER A 327 -14.22 11.79 11.75
N THR A 328 -13.17 11.52 10.96
CA THR A 328 -12.24 12.55 10.47
C THR A 328 -12.89 13.42 9.38
N LEU A 329 -13.66 12.83 8.46
CA LEU A 329 -14.44 13.58 7.46
C LEU A 329 -15.40 14.57 8.12
N ARG A 330 -16.13 14.12 9.14
CA ARG A 330 -17.09 14.93 9.90
C ARG A 330 -16.43 16.12 10.61
N ARG A 331 -15.21 15.93 11.11
CA ARG A 331 -14.45 16.97 11.83
C ARG A 331 -13.76 17.97 10.89
N ALA A 332 -13.47 17.56 9.66
CA ALA A 332 -12.78 18.39 8.69
C ALA A 332 -13.68 19.46 8.07
N HIS A 333 -13.06 20.56 7.64
CA HIS A 333 -13.69 21.63 6.87
C HIS A 333 -13.36 21.58 5.37
N ASN A 334 -12.29 20.86 4.98
CA ASN A 334 -11.86 20.64 3.60
C ASN A 334 -11.00 19.37 3.48
N GLU A 335 -10.61 19.02 2.26
CA GLU A 335 -9.83 17.82 1.91
C GLU A 335 -8.45 17.81 2.57
N TYR A 336 -7.79 18.97 2.67
CA TYR A 336 -6.48 19.09 3.29
C TYR A 336 -6.56 18.79 4.80
N GLU A 337 -7.54 19.37 5.48
CA GLU A 337 -7.76 19.09 6.90
C GLU A 337 -8.19 17.64 7.13
N TRP A 338 -9.00 17.08 6.23
CA TRP A 338 -9.36 15.66 6.30
C TRP A 338 -8.12 14.77 6.23
N GLY A 339 -7.21 15.03 5.29
CA GLY A 339 -5.94 14.32 5.18
C GLY A 339 -5.05 14.47 6.41
N ASP A 340 -4.93 15.68 6.96
CA ASP A 340 -4.13 15.90 8.15
C ASP A 340 -4.74 15.24 9.40
N LEU A 341 -6.07 15.22 9.53
CA LEU A 341 -6.76 14.48 10.59
C LEU A 341 -6.53 12.97 10.46
N LEU A 342 -6.71 12.40 9.26
CA LEU A 342 -6.42 10.99 8.99
C LEU A 342 -4.98 10.64 9.37
N ARG A 343 -4.01 11.46 8.93
CA ARG A 343 -2.59 11.30 9.26
C ARG A 343 -2.33 11.33 10.76
N ARG A 344 -2.91 12.28 11.50
CA ARG A 344 -2.72 12.39 12.95
C ARG A 344 -3.32 11.21 13.70
N GLU A 345 -4.50 10.78 13.30
CA GLU A 345 -5.19 9.65 13.93
C GLU A 345 -4.46 8.33 13.64
N VAL A 346 -3.98 8.08 12.41
CA VAL A 346 -3.24 6.85 12.07
C VAL A 346 -1.90 6.74 12.79
N VAL A 347 -1.13 7.83 12.87
CA VAL A 347 0.16 7.87 13.61
C VAL A 347 -0.02 7.54 15.10
N ALA A 348 -1.22 7.75 15.66
CA ALA A 348 -1.48 7.42 17.05
C ALA A 348 -1.61 5.91 17.33
N TYR A 349 -1.62 5.05 16.30
CA TYR A 349 -1.77 3.60 16.51
C TYR A 349 -1.11 2.67 15.52
N THR A 350 -0.81 3.12 14.31
CA THR A 350 -0.11 2.28 13.36
C THR A 350 1.21 1.82 13.97
N GLY A 351 1.48 0.54 13.86
CA GLY A 351 2.79 -0.03 14.11
C GLY A 351 3.66 -0.09 12.85
N ASP A 352 3.18 0.42 11.71
CA ASP A 352 3.83 0.33 10.41
C ASP A 352 3.78 1.65 9.62
N ASP A 353 4.45 1.68 8.47
CA ASP A 353 4.18 2.65 7.42
C ASP A 353 2.70 2.56 7.02
N ALA A 354 2.10 3.71 6.71
CA ALA A 354 0.67 3.75 6.42
C ALA A 354 0.39 4.70 5.26
N SER A 355 -0.17 4.15 4.19
CA SER A 355 -0.52 4.85 2.96
C SER A 355 -2.00 4.68 2.62
N LEU A 356 -2.63 5.79 2.20
CA LEU A 356 -4.05 5.87 1.88
C LEU A 356 -4.26 6.77 0.66
N ALA A 357 -4.97 6.25 -0.34
CA ALA A 357 -5.49 6.99 -1.48
C ALA A 357 -7.02 7.03 -1.43
N LEU A 358 -7.59 8.20 -1.65
CA LEU A 358 -9.02 8.46 -1.59
C LEU A 358 -9.47 9.25 -2.82
N LEU A 359 -10.61 8.87 -3.37
CA LEU A 359 -11.27 9.60 -4.44
C LEU A 359 -12.78 9.61 -4.26
N ALA A 360 -13.35 10.77 -3.93
CA ALA A 360 -14.78 10.98 -3.88
C ALA A 360 -15.31 11.36 -5.27
N ILE A 361 -16.29 10.61 -5.78
CA ILE A 361 -16.89 10.79 -7.11
C ILE A 361 -18.36 11.13 -6.95
N GLY A 362 -18.86 12.10 -7.73
CA GLY A 362 -20.26 12.51 -7.73
C GLY A 362 -20.63 13.47 -6.60
N HIS A 363 -19.63 14.08 -5.94
CA HIS A 363 -19.85 15.05 -4.86
C HIS A 363 -19.64 16.48 -5.38
N GLN A 364 -20.61 17.36 -5.14
CA GLN A 364 -20.56 18.74 -5.63
C GLN A 364 -19.55 19.61 -4.87
N SER A 365 -19.31 19.30 -3.60
CA SER A 365 -18.39 20.00 -2.72
C SER A 365 -17.99 19.09 -1.56
N PHE A 366 -16.92 19.48 -0.85
CA PHE A 366 -16.53 18.80 0.38
C PHE A 366 -17.63 18.86 1.45
N GLU A 367 -18.38 19.97 1.52
CA GLU A 367 -19.52 20.09 2.43
C GLU A 367 -20.63 19.09 2.08
N HIS A 368 -20.93 18.92 0.79
CA HIS A 368 -21.90 17.93 0.32
C HIS A 368 -21.43 16.50 0.65
N LEU A 369 -20.15 16.19 0.41
CA LEU A 369 -19.53 14.92 0.83
C LEU A 369 -19.71 14.69 2.33
N ARG A 370 -19.29 15.63 3.17
CA ARG A 370 -19.40 15.51 4.63
C ARG A 370 -20.85 15.31 5.09
N ALA A 371 -21.79 16.11 4.57
CA ALA A 371 -23.20 16.04 4.95
C ALA A 371 -23.84 14.70 4.56
N LEU A 372 -23.48 14.17 3.39
CA LEU A 372 -24.07 12.96 2.85
C LEU A 372 -23.73 11.71 3.68
N TYR A 373 -22.55 11.68 4.32
CA TYR A 373 -22.10 10.57 5.16
C TYR A 373 -22.50 10.68 6.64
N GLU A 374 -23.12 11.76 7.10
CA GLU A 374 -23.48 11.94 8.52
C GLU A 374 -24.44 10.84 9.01
N ARG A 375 -25.41 10.45 8.17
CA ARG A 375 -26.34 9.36 8.51
C ARG A 375 -25.61 8.05 8.71
N ARG A 376 -24.65 7.74 7.84
CA ARG A 376 -23.86 6.51 7.93
C ARG A 376 -22.96 6.52 9.16
N PHE A 377 -22.34 7.66 9.49
CA PHE A 377 -21.56 7.81 10.71
C PHE A 377 -22.39 7.51 11.97
N ALA A 378 -23.60 8.06 12.06
CA ALA A 378 -24.51 7.80 13.18
C ALA A 378 -24.92 6.33 13.27
N ASP A 379 -25.22 5.69 12.13
CA ASP A 379 -25.57 4.27 12.05
C ASP A 379 -24.41 3.37 12.50
N LEU A 380 -23.21 3.61 11.96
CA LEU A 380 -21.97 2.90 12.29
C LEU A 380 -21.69 2.95 13.79
N THR A 381 -21.73 4.16 14.37
CA THR A 381 -21.48 4.38 15.80
C THR A 381 -22.55 3.71 16.66
N GLY A 382 -23.82 3.84 16.28
CA GLY A 382 -24.95 3.34 17.05
C GLY A 382 -25.15 1.83 17.01
N ARG A 383 -24.66 1.15 15.95
CA ARG A 383 -24.83 -0.30 15.75
C ARG A 383 -23.56 -1.10 15.94
N HIS A 384 -22.47 -0.70 15.28
CA HIS A 384 -21.26 -1.52 15.18
C HIS A 384 -20.21 -1.17 16.24
N LEU A 385 -20.23 0.06 16.76
CA LEU A 385 -19.34 0.50 17.84
C LEU A 385 -20.05 0.67 19.18
N ARG A 386 -21.29 0.19 19.27
CA ARG A 386 -22.03 0.18 20.53
C ARG A 386 -21.24 -0.64 21.56
N ASP A 387 -21.20 -0.13 22.78
CA ASP A 387 -20.54 -0.77 23.93
C ASP A 387 -19.04 -1.03 23.72
N ARG A 388 -18.39 -0.30 22.79
CA ARG A 388 -16.93 -0.32 22.64
C ARG A 388 -16.27 -0.13 24.01
N PRO A 389 -15.41 -1.06 24.46
CA PRO A 389 -14.76 -0.94 25.75
C PRO A 389 -13.95 0.34 25.85
N ARG A 390 -14.23 1.16 26.88
CA ARG A 390 -13.56 2.46 27.11
C ARG A 390 -12.04 2.36 27.24
N LEU A 391 -11.51 1.20 27.62
CA LEU A 391 -10.06 0.97 27.66
C LEU A 391 -9.41 1.08 26.26
N LEU A 392 -10.20 0.96 25.20
CA LEU A 392 -9.78 1.16 23.81
C LEU A 392 -9.87 2.63 23.36
N ASP A 393 -10.51 3.51 24.14
CA ASP A 393 -10.58 4.94 23.85
C ASP A 393 -9.24 5.58 24.25
N ARG A 394 -8.47 6.06 23.26
CA ARG A 394 -7.12 6.60 23.45
C ARG A 394 -7.10 7.87 24.29
N THR A 395 -7.07 7.73 25.61
CA THR A 395 -6.58 8.73 26.59
C THR A 395 -5.78 8.11 27.74
N ALA A 396 -5.16 6.95 27.55
CA ALA A 396 -4.11 6.49 28.45
C ALA A 396 -2.76 6.53 27.72
N ARG A 397 -2.17 7.73 27.67
CA ARG A 397 -0.71 7.86 27.66
C ARG A 397 -0.23 6.96 28.81
N PRO A 398 0.74 6.03 28.65
CA PRO A 398 1.34 5.41 29.81
C PRO A 398 1.92 6.57 30.61
N ALA A 399 1.36 6.83 31.80
CA ALA A 399 1.95 7.75 32.73
C ALA A 399 3.40 7.30 32.90
N THR A 400 4.32 8.20 32.59
CA THR A 400 5.74 8.09 32.92
C THR A 400 5.86 7.54 34.34
N GLY A 401 6.39 6.31 34.46
CA GLY A 401 6.80 5.72 35.74
C GLY A 401 5.64 5.43 36.70
N GLY A 402 5.05 4.23 36.58
CA GLY A 402 4.14 3.70 37.59
C GLY A 402 3.62 2.34 37.14
N GLU A 403 3.99 1.32 37.90
CA GLU A 403 3.62 -0.08 37.69
C GLU A 403 2.15 -0.25 37.28
N ALA A 404 1.90 -0.83 36.10
CA ALA A 404 0.61 -1.45 35.81
C ALA A 404 0.51 -2.77 36.59
N ALA A 405 0.46 -2.68 37.91
CA ALA A 405 0.14 -3.76 38.83
C ALA A 405 -1.39 -3.94 38.86
N GLY A 406 -1.97 -4.35 37.72
CA GLY A 406 -3.32 -4.92 37.70
C GLY A 406 -3.23 -6.43 37.93
N ASP A 407 -4.20 -6.99 38.66
CA ASP A 407 -4.30 -8.43 38.86
C ASP A 407 -4.26 -9.14 37.47
N PRO A 408 -3.45 -10.20 37.29
CA PRO A 408 -3.55 -11.08 36.13
C PRO A 408 -4.99 -11.47 35.76
N GLU A 409 -5.89 -11.60 36.74
CA GLU A 409 -7.31 -11.88 36.54
C GLU A 409 -8.05 -10.72 35.87
N ASP A 410 -7.88 -9.48 36.36
CA ASP A 410 -8.46 -8.26 35.79
C ASP A 410 -8.05 -8.07 34.31
N ARG A 411 -6.79 -8.36 33.98
CA ARG A 411 -6.28 -8.28 32.60
C ARG A 411 -6.92 -9.33 31.69
N ARG A 412 -7.12 -10.55 32.18
CA ARG A 412 -7.80 -11.61 31.43
C ARG A 412 -9.26 -11.25 31.17
N GLU A 413 -9.95 -10.73 32.18
CA GLU A 413 -11.33 -10.28 32.03
C GLU A 413 -11.43 -9.12 31.03
N ALA A 414 -10.54 -8.13 31.12
CA ALA A 414 -10.48 -7.02 30.17
C ALA A 414 -10.25 -7.52 28.73
N HIS A 415 -9.31 -8.45 28.51
CA HIS A 415 -9.07 -9.04 27.20
C HIS A 415 -10.27 -9.84 26.69
N ALA A 416 -10.94 -10.61 27.55
CA ALA A 416 -12.14 -11.35 27.19
C ALA A 416 -13.28 -10.42 26.77
N ARG A 417 -13.47 -9.30 27.48
CA ARG A 417 -14.45 -8.28 27.14
C ARG A 417 -14.16 -7.62 25.79
N VAL A 418 -12.90 -7.30 25.50
CA VAL A 418 -12.50 -6.75 24.19
C VAL A 418 -12.79 -7.76 23.09
N ARG A 419 -12.39 -9.02 23.27
CA ARG A 419 -12.62 -10.08 22.27
C ARG A 419 -14.12 -10.28 22.00
N ALA A 420 -14.94 -10.36 23.06
CA ALA A 420 -16.38 -10.50 22.91
C ALA A 420 -17.02 -9.32 22.14
N TRP A 421 -16.58 -8.09 22.42
CA TRP A 421 -17.04 -6.92 21.68
C TRP A 421 -16.59 -6.96 20.20
N GLN A 422 -15.34 -7.35 19.92
CA GLN A 422 -14.84 -7.49 18.55
C GLN A 422 -15.69 -8.48 17.75
N ASP A 423 -15.97 -9.65 18.33
CA ASP A 423 -16.76 -10.70 17.68
C ASP A 423 -18.19 -10.22 17.41
N GLN A 424 -18.82 -9.52 18.37
CA GLN A 424 -20.16 -8.96 18.21
C GLN A 424 -20.21 -7.85 17.14
N SER A 425 -19.26 -6.91 17.18
CA SER A 425 -19.13 -5.84 16.19
C SER A 425 -19.00 -6.44 14.79
N TRP A 426 -18.06 -7.38 14.62
CA TRP A 426 -17.82 -8.03 13.34
C TRP A 426 -19.02 -8.83 12.85
N GLN A 427 -19.67 -9.62 13.70
CA GLN A 427 -20.87 -10.38 13.33
C GLN A 427 -21.97 -9.48 12.74
N SER A 428 -22.12 -8.26 13.26
CA SER A 428 -23.12 -7.30 12.77
C SER A 428 -22.68 -6.52 11.52
N TYR A 429 -21.37 -6.33 11.33
CA TYR A 429 -20.80 -5.47 10.29
C TYR A 429 -20.43 -6.24 9.01
N ARG A 430 -20.02 -7.50 9.16
CA ARG A 430 -19.45 -8.36 8.13
C ARG A 430 -20.28 -8.42 6.85
N ALA A 431 -21.59 -8.66 6.97
CA ALA A 431 -22.45 -8.86 5.80
C ALA A 431 -22.46 -7.65 4.86
N GLY A 432 -22.42 -6.43 5.40
CA GLY A 432 -22.27 -5.22 4.60
C GLY A 432 -20.87 -5.15 4.00
N TYR A 433 -19.85 -5.20 4.86
CA TYR A 433 -18.44 -5.06 4.47
C TYR A 433 -18.01 -6.03 3.36
N GLU A 434 -18.43 -7.30 3.41
CA GLU A 434 -18.05 -8.35 2.46
C GLU A 434 -18.96 -8.43 1.22
N THR A 435 -19.92 -7.52 1.04
CA THR A 435 -20.91 -7.57 -0.07
C THR A 435 -20.25 -7.71 -1.45
N TYR A 436 -19.11 -7.04 -1.64
CA TYR A 436 -18.35 -7.03 -2.88
C TYR A 436 -16.98 -7.72 -2.74
N LEU A 437 -16.78 -8.51 -1.68
CA LEU A 437 -15.54 -9.25 -1.49
C LEU A 437 -15.49 -10.40 -2.50
N PRO A 438 -14.42 -10.52 -3.32
CA PRO A 438 -14.31 -11.59 -4.29
C PRO A 438 -14.27 -12.95 -3.57
N PRO A 439 -14.76 -14.04 -4.19
CA PRO A 439 -14.74 -15.36 -3.56
C PRO A 439 -13.29 -15.80 -3.27
N ALA A 440 -13.10 -16.63 -2.23
CA ALA A 440 -11.81 -17.27 -2.03
C ALA A 440 -11.48 -18.16 -3.24
N SER A 441 -10.22 -18.13 -3.69
CA SER A 441 -9.71 -18.97 -4.77
C SER A 441 -9.87 -20.46 -4.41
N GLU A 442 -10.26 -21.27 -5.39
CA GLU A 442 -10.58 -22.69 -5.17
C GLU A 442 -9.39 -23.51 -4.65
N GLU A 443 -8.14 -23.04 -4.87
CA GLU A 443 -6.92 -23.68 -4.37
C GLU A 443 -6.80 -23.67 -2.83
N TYR A 444 -7.61 -22.88 -2.12
CA TYR A 444 -7.57 -22.74 -0.66
C TYR A 444 -8.89 -23.13 0.04
N ARG A 445 -9.81 -23.82 -0.65
CA ARG A 445 -11.04 -24.37 -0.07
C ARG A 445 -10.85 -25.73 0.59
#